data_AF-A0A8C4RBT6-F1
#
_entry.id   AF-A0A8C4RBT6-F1
#
_cell.length_a   1.000
_cell.length_b   1.000
_cell.length_c   1.000
_cell.angle_alpha   90.00
_cell.angle_beta   90.00
_cell.angle_gamma   90.00
#
_symmetry.space_group_name_H-M   'P 1'
#
loop_
_entity.id
_entity.type
_entity.pdbx_description
1 polymer ?
#
loop_
_entity_poly.entity_id
_entity_poly.type
_entity_poly.pdbx_seq_one_letter_code
_entity_poly.pdbx_strand_id
1 'polypeptide(L)'
;LADESNKAESPFHYNNLLECVKDLFLAGTETTSTTLRFGLLVLIKFPHIQEKVQKEIAEVIGLKRSPALADKKKMPYTNAVIHEIQRLADLTPMSVPHATTEDTHFRGYVIPKVRYFFQVYVYWSSIFSGFKLASDTSFQVAWLS
;
A
#
# COMPACT_ATOMS: atom_id res chain seq x y z
N LEU A 1 -19.37 -37.29 11.59
CA LEU A 1 -20.15 -36.28 12.34
C LEU A 1 -19.22 -35.10 12.53
N ALA A 2 -19.15 -34.24 11.52
CA ALA A 2 -18.34 -33.02 11.55
C ALA A 2 -19.18 -31.93 12.23
N ASP A 3 -18.50 -31.19 13.10
CA ASP A 3 -18.99 -30.19 14.03
C ASP A 3 -19.84 -29.11 13.34
N GLU A 4 -21.17 -29.19 13.47
CA GLU A 4 -22.12 -28.19 12.94
C GLU A 4 -22.17 -26.89 13.78
N SER A 5 -21.35 -26.76 14.83
CA SER A 5 -21.40 -25.62 15.76
C SER A 5 -20.66 -24.36 15.28
N ASN A 6 -19.89 -24.41 14.18
CA ASN A 6 -18.98 -23.32 13.77
C ASN A 6 -19.43 -22.54 12.51
N LYS A 7 -20.69 -22.70 12.09
CA LYS A 7 -21.22 -22.08 10.86
C LYS A 7 -21.72 -20.64 11.06
N ALA A 8 -21.80 -20.16 12.30
CA ALA A 8 -22.43 -18.89 12.66
C ALA A 8 -21.54 -17.64 12.48
N GLU A 9 -20.22 -17.78 12.38
CA GLU A 9 -19.29 -16.65 12.23
C GLU A 9 -18.24 -16.87 11.13
N SER A 10 -18.69 -17.30 9.93
CA SER A 10 -17.78 -17.38 8.79
C SER A 10 -17.37 -15.98 8.31
N PRO A 11 -16.06 -15.68 8.13
CA PRO A 11 -15.62 -14.42 7.55
C PRO A 11 -16.01 -14.29 6.07
N PHE A 12 -16.48 -15.37 5.43
CA PHE A 12 -16.92 -15.39 4.04
C PHE A 12 -18.41 -15.03 3.92
N HIS A 13 -18.74 -13.76 4.11
CA HIS A 13 -20.08 -13.20 3.93
C HIS A 13 -20.04 -11.92 3.11
N TYR A 14 -21.18 -11.50 2.58
CA TYR A 14 -21.27 -10.43 1.56
C TYR A 14 -20.68 -9.09 1.99
N ASN A 15 -20.92 -8.65 3.23
CA ASN A 15 -20.39 -7.38 3.73
C ASN A 15 -18.86 -7.40 3.79
N ASN A 16 -18.25 -8.45 4.33
CA ASN A 16 -16.80 -8.58 4.36
C ASN A 16 -16.19 -8.72 2.95
N LEU A 17 -16.88 -9.37 2.00
CA LEU A 17 -16.47 -9.38 0.59
C LEU A 17 -16.44 -7.96 0.02
N LEU A 18 -17.47 -7.16 0.27
CA LEU A 18 -17.55 -5.78 -0.20
C LEU A 18 -16.42 -4.92 0.39
N GLU A 19 -16.15 -5.04 1.69
CA GLU A 19 -15.06 -4.32 2.35
C GLU A 19 -13.68 -4.76 1.81
N CYS A 20 -13.45 -6.08 1.66
CA CYS A 20 -12.21 -6.60 1.07
C CYS A 20 -11.96 -6.06 -0.35
N VAL A 21 -13.01 -5.94 -1.17
CA VAL A 21 -12.89 -5.37 -2.52
C VAL A 21 -12.55 -3.88 -2.46
N LYS A 22 -13.21 -3.11 -1.59
CA LYS A 22 -12.90 -1.69 -1.39
C LYS A 22 -11.45 -1.49 -0.94
N ASP A 23 -11.01 -2.27 0.05
CA ASP A 23 -9.65 -2.22 0.57
C ASP A 23 -8.61 -2.53 -0.51
N LEU A 24 -8.86 -3.56 -1.34
CA LEU A 24 -7.97 -3.91 -2.44
C LEU A 24 -7.82 -2.76 -3.45
N PHE A 25 -8.92 -2.13 -3.84
CA PHE A 25 -8.88 -1.01 -4.79
C PHE A 25 -8.22 0.24 -4.18
N LEU A 26 -8.54 0.56 -2.93
CA LEU A 26 -7.99 1.74 -2.25
C LEU A 26 -6.48 1.58 -2.02
N ALA A 27 -6.07 0.43 -1.46
CA ALA A 27 -4.66 0.14 -1.18
C ALA A 27 -3.83 -0.02 -2.47
N GLY A 28 -4.41 -0.58 -3.53
CA GLY A 28 -3.68 -0.87 -4.78
C GLY A 28 -3.60 0.31 -5.75
N THR A 29 -4.70 1.05 -5.95
CA THR A 29 -4.80 2.06 -7.02
C THR A 29 -4.00 3.31 -6.72
N GLU A 30 -4.23 3.93 -5.56
CA GLU A 30 -3.61 5.21 -5.20
C GLU A 30 -2.10 5.07 -5.01
N THR A 31 -1.66 4.00 -4.34
CA THR A 31 -0.23 3.75 -4.07
C THR A 31 0.54 3.45 -5.36
N THR A 32 0.02 2.56 -6.22
CA THR A 32 0.70 2.18 -7.46
C THR A 32 0.73 3.33 -8.46
N SER A 33 -0.40 4.03 -8.65
CA SER A 33 -0.47 5.15 -9.60
C SER A 33 0.45 6.30 -9.19
N THR A 34 0.54 6.62 -7.89
CA THR A 34 1.43 7.66 -7.38
C THR A 34 2.90 7.25 -7.52
N THR A 35 3.23 5.98 -7.24
CA THR A 35 4.59 5.45 -7.45
C THR A 35 5.02 5.58 -8.92
N LEU A 36 4.14 5.21 -9.86
CA LEU A 36 4.43 5.31 -11.30
C LEU A 36 4.59 6.76 -11.76
N ARG A 37 3.72 7.67 -11.30
CA ARG A 37 3.84 9.11 -11.60
C ARG A 37 5.17 9.67 -11.12
N PHE A 38 5.56 9.35 -9.88
CA PHE A 38 6.85 9.76 -9.32
C PHE A 38 8.02 9.11 -10.08
N GLY A 39 7.93 7.83 -10.42
CA GLY A 39 8.95 7.12 -11.20
C GLY A 39 9.20 7.74 -12.56
N LEU A 40 8.14 8.10 -13.30
CA LEU A 40 8.26 8.81 -14.57
C LEU A 40 8.91 10.19 -14.38
N LEU A 41 8.53 10.93 -13.35
CA LEU A 41 9.15 12.22 -13.03
C LEU A 41 10.65 12.10 -12.75
N VAL A 42 11.06 11.08 -11.99
CA VAL A 42 12.48 10.78 -11.71
C VAL A 42 13.23 10.47 -13.00
N LEU A 43 12.66 9.65 -13.88
CA LEU A 43 13.30 9.30 -15.17
C LEU A 43 13.46 10.52 -16.08
N ILE A 44 12.44 11.40 -16.16
CA ILE A 44 12.52 12.66 -16.92
C ILE A 44 13.60 13.58 -16.35
N LYS A 45 13.71 13.65 -15.01
CA LYS A 45 14.71 14.49 -14.33
C LYS A 45 16.14 13.96 -14.50
N PHE A 46 16.31 12.64 -14.64
CA PHE A 46 17.60 11.98 -14.75
C PHE A 46 17.69 11.14 -16.04
N PRO A 47 17.83 11.79 -17.21
CA PRO A 47 17.81 11.10 -18.51
C PRO A 47 18.92 10.05 -18.66
N HIS A 48 20.07 10.25 -18.01
CA HIS A 48 21.17 9.28 -18.00
C HIS A 48 20.82 7.96 -17.29
N ILE A 49 19.92 7.99 -16.29
CA ILE A 49 19.41 6.79 -15.63
C ILE A 49 18.44 6.08 -16.58
N GLN A 50 17.55 6.85 -17.21
CA GLN A 50 16.60 6.32 -18.20
C GLN A 50 17.31 5.63 -19.36
N GLU A 51 18.38 6.22 -19.91
CA GLU A 51 19.17 5.61 -20.98
C GLU A 51 19.77 4.27 -20.57
N LYS A 52 20.33 4.18 -19.36
CA LYS A 52 20.87 2.92 -18.83
C LYS A 52 19.80 1.84 -18.64
N VAL A 53 18.62 2.21 -18.14
CA VAL A 53 17.47 1.30 -18.02
C VAL A 53 17.04 0.79 -19.40
N GLN A 54 16.90 1.69 -20.38
CA GLN A 54 16.52 1.32 -21.75
C GLN A 54 17.57 0.42 -22.42
N LYS A 55 18.86 0.66 -22.16
CA LYS A 55 19.93 -0.19 -22.65
C LYS A 55 19.84 -1.61 -22.07
N GLU A 56 19.64 -1.75 -20.75
CA GLU A 56 19.47 -3.06 -20.13
C GLU A 56 18.23 -3.80 -20.67
N ILE A 57 17.11 -3.08 -20.88
CA ILE A 57 15.90 -3.63 -21.53
C ILE A 57 16.23 -4.14 -22.93
N ALA A 58 16.94 -3.35 -23.74
CA ALA A 58 17.29 -3.73 -25.11
C ALA A 58 18.21 -4.97 -25.14
N GLU A 59 19.13 -5.10 -24.19
CA GLU A 59 20.06 -6.23 -24.09
C GLU A 59 19.36 -7.53 -23.62
N VAL A 60 18.47 -7.45 -22.62
CA VAL A 60 17.85 -8.64 -22.00
C VAL A 60 16.55 -9.06 -22.69
N ILE A 61 15.73 -8.09 -23.10
CA ILE A 61 14.40 -8.32 -23.67
C ILE A 61 14.45 -8.22 -25.19
N GLY A 62 15.14 -7.21 -25.70
CA GLY A 62 15.11 -6.85 -27.11
C GLY A 62 13.81 -6.15 -27.51
N LEU A 63 13.71 -5.75 -28.78
CA LEU A 63 12.61 -4.89 -29.27
C LEU A 63 11.37 -5.67 -29.74
N LYS A 64 11.45 -7.01 -29.85
CA LYS A 64 10.42 -7.83 -30.51
C LYS A 64 9.39 -8.43 -29.57
N ARG A 65 9.66 -8.44 -28.27
CA ARG A 65 8.81 -9.11 -27.26
C ARG A 65 8.50 -8.17 -26.10
N SER A 66 7.36 -8.38 -25.45
CA SER A 66 7.00 -7.68 -24.23
C SER A 66 7.79 -8.19 -23.02
N PRO A 67 8.05 -7.33 -22.01
CA PRO A 67 8.63 -7.74 -20.74
C PRO A 67 7.77 -8.77 -20.01
N ALA A 68 8.40 -9.76 -19.39
CA ALA A 68 7.75 -10.75 -18.53
C ALA A 68 8.39 -10.78 -17.13
N LEU A 69 7.67 -11.28 -16.13
CA LEU A 69 8.17 -11.32 -14.75
C LEU A 69 9.46 -12.15 -14.61
N ALA A 70 9.65 -13.15 -15.47
CA ALA A 70 10.87 -13.95 -15.52
C ALA A 70 12.13 -13.12 -15.88
N ASP A 71 11.97 -12.01 -16.60
CA ASP A 71 13.07 -11.12 -16.99
C ASP A 71 13.59 -10.30 -15.81
N LYS A 72 12.78 -10.09 -14.78
CA LYS A 72 13.14 -9.29 -13.60
C LYS A 72 14.47 -9.72 -12.98
N LYS A 73 14.73 -11.04 -12.92
CA LYS A 73 15.98 -11.59 -12.37
C LYS A 73 17.22 -11.29 -13.23
N LYS A 74 17.01 -11.04 -14.52
CA LYS A 74 18.08 -10.73 -15.49
C LYS A 74 18.30 -9.23 -15.66
N MET A 75 17.51 -8.39 -14.99
CA MET A 75 17.56 -6.93 -15.09
C MET A 75 17.87 -6.29 -13.73
N PRO A 76 19.07 -6.54 -13.15
CA PRO A 76 19.43 -6.04 -11.83
C PRO A 76 19.42 -4.50 -11.76
N TYR A 77 19.80 -3.80 -12.82
CA TYR A 77 19.87 -2.33 -12.81
C TYR A 77 18.47 -1.71 -12.79
N THR A 78 17.58 -2.16 -13.66
CA THR A 78 16.17 -1.72 -13.69
C THR A 78 15.49 -2.04 -12.37
N ASN A 79 15.74 -3.23 -11.79
CA ASN A 79 15.21 -3.57 -10.49
C ASN A 79 15.72 -2.62 -9.39
N ALA A 80 17.02 -2.30 -9.39
CA ALA A 80 17.59 -1.33 -8.45
C ALA A 80 16.99 0.07 -8.61
N VAL A 81 16.77 0.54 -9.84
CA VAL A 81 16.12 1.85 -10.10
C VAL A 81 14.68 1.87 -9.58
N ILE A 82 13.90 0.81 -9.79
CA ILE A 82 12.53 0.71 -9.24
C ILE A 82 12.56 0.79 -7.71
N HIS A 83 13.46 0.05 -7.07
CA HIS A 83 13.60 0.10 -5.61
C HIS A 83 14.02 1.47 -5.10
N GLU A 84 14.91 2.17 -5.81
CA GLU A 84 15.34 3.52 -5.43
C GLU A 84 14.21 4.54 -5.62
N ILE A 85 13.40 4.41 -6.68
CA ILE A 85 12.19 5.22 -6.87
C ILE A 85 11.22 5.03 -5.69
N GLN A 86 10.97 3.79 -5.27
CA GLN A 86 10.12 3.51 -4.12
C GLN A 86 10.68 4.11 -2.82
N ARG A 87 12.01 4.00 -2.61
CA ARG A 87 12.69 4.57 -1.45
C ARG A 87 12.59 6.10 -1.41
N LEU A 88 12.68 6.76 -2.56
CA LEU A 88 12.59 8.22 -2.70
C LEU A 88 11.14 8.74 -2.64
N ALA A 89 10.19 7.96 -3.14
CA ALA A 89 8.78 8.34 -3.17
C ALA A 89 8.19 8.42 -1.76
N ASP A 90 8.66 7.55 -0.84
CA ASP A 90 8.23 7.46 0.56
C ASP A 90 6.74 7.83 0.77
N LEU A 91 5.86 7.15 0.04
CA LEU A 91 4.44 7.54 -0.08
C LEU A 91 3.68 7.44 1.25
N THR A 92 4.18 6.62 2.17
CA THR A 92 3.58 6.35 3.47
C THR A 92 4.66 6.42 4.56
N PRO A 93 5.21 7.62 4.85
CA PRO A 93 6.35 7.77 5.76
C PRO A 93 6.02 7.34 7.18
N MET A 94 4.73 7.41 7.55
CA MET A 94 4.23 7.01 8.88
C MET A 94 3.62 5.60 8.91
N SER A 95 3.67 4.85 7.80
CA SER A 95 2.98 3.56 7.64
C SER A 95 1.47 3.65 7.95
N VAL A 96 0.74 2.55 7.78
CA VAL A 96 -0.57 2.39 8.40
C VAL A 96 -0.38 2.27 9.92
N PRO A 97 -1.20 2.95 10.73
CA PRO A 97 -1.09 2.84 12.17
C PRO A 97 -1.37 1.43 12.70
N HIS A 98 -0.64 1.03 13.73
CA HIS A 98 -0.82 -0.26 14.41
C HIS A 98 -1.26 -0.05 15.86
N ALA A 99 -1.93 -1.05 16.42
CA ALA A 99 -2.30 -1.10 17.84
C ALA A 99 -1.88 -2.44 18.46
N THR A 100 -1.54 -2.42 19.76
CA THR A 100 -1.17 -3.60 20.54
C THR A 100 -2.41 -4.41 20.91
N THR A 101 -2.34 -5.74 20.74
CA THR A 101 -3.42 -6.66 21.13
C THR A 101 -3.40 -7.00 22.63
N GLU A 102 -2.25 -6.82 23.27
CA GLU A 102 -1.99 -7.02 24.69
C GLU A 102 -0.85 -6.10 25.18
N ASP A 103 -0.70 -5.98 26.50
CA ASP A 103 0.35 -5.15 27.09
C ASP A 103 1.73 -5.69 26.69
N THR A 104 2.52 -4.85 26.03
CA THR A 104 3.78 -5.27 25.41
C THR A 104 4.95 -4.50 26.01
N HIS A 105 5.96 -5.24 26.48
CA HIS A 105 7.22 -4.64 26.91
C HIS A 105 8.12 -4.36 25.71
N PHE A 106 8.46 -3.10 25.48
CA PHE A 106 9.36 -2.69 24.41
C PHE A 106 10.41 -1.69 24.91
N ARG A 107 11.69 -2.04 24.74
CA ARG A 107 12.85 -1.21 25.10
C ARG A 107 12.78 -0.62 26.54
N GLY A 108 12.29 -1.40 27.50
CA GLY A 108 12.16 -0.99 28.90
C GLY A 108 10.87 -0.25 29.27
N TYR A 109 9.98 0.01 28.30
CA TYR A 109 8.67 0.62 28.51
C TYR A 109 7.57 -0.43 28.39
N VAL A 110 6.47 -0.23 29.13
CA VAL A 110 5.23 -1.01 28.97
C VAL A 110 4.30 -0.23 28.04
N ILE A 111 4.00 -0.80 26.89
CA ILE A 111 3.01 -0.26 25.94
C ILE A 111 1.68 -0.94 26.27
N PRO A 112 0.70 -0.23 26.85
CA PRO A 112 -0.58 -0.83 27.21
C PRO A 112 -1.38 -1.18 25.95
N LYS A 113 -2.34 -2.10 26.09
CA LYS A 113 -3.33 -2.41 25.05
C LYS A 113 -4.16 -1.17 24.68
N VAL A 114 -3.92 -0.61 23.50
CA VAL A 114 -4.67 0.56 22.99
C VAL A 114 -5.83 0.09 22.10
N ARG A 115 -7.00 0.73 22.22
CA ARG A 115 -8.19 0.40 21.43
C ARG A 115 -8.06 1.03 20.03
N TYR A 116 -8.13 0.22 18.97
CA TYR A 116 -7.95 0.59 17.54
C TYR A 116 -8.62 1.92 17.12
N PHE A 117 -9.79 2.21 17.70
CA PHE A 117 -10.58 3.41 17.44
C PHE A 117 -9.79 4.72 17.63
N PHE A 118 -8.97 4.82 18.69
CA PHE A 118 -8.21 6.05 18.96
C PHE A 118 -7.13 6.29 17.91
N GLN A 119 -6.47 5.22 17.45
CA GLN A 119 -5.40 5.31 16.47
C GLN A 119 -5.94 5.67 15.06
N VAL A 120 -7.04 5.04 14.65
CA VAL A 120 -7.70 5.33 13.37
C VAL A 120 -8.22 6.77 13.36
N TYR A 121 -8.92 7.19 14.42
CA TYR A 121 -9.48 8.54 14.53
C TYR A 121 -8.39 9.64 14.42
N VAL A 122 -7.27 9.49 15.13
CA VAL A 122 -6.16 10.46 15.09
C VAL A 122 -5.51 10.50 13.70
N TYR A 123 -5.36 9.35 13.04
CA TYR A 123 -4.77 9.26 11.70
C TYR A 123 -5.66 9.92 10.63
N TRP A 124 -6.96 9.61 10.61
CA TRP A 124 -7.90 10.22 9.66
C TRP A 124 -8.14 11.70 9.98
N SER A 125 -8.15 12.10 11.25
CA SER A 125 -8.17 13.53 11.60
C SER A 125 -6.96 14.27 11.02
N SER A 126 -5.77 13.69 11.08
CA SER A 126 -4.55 14.33 10.56
C SER A 126 -4.52 14.45 9.03
N ILE A 127 -4.98 13.42 8.31
CA ILE A 127 -5.02 13.43 6.83
C ILE A 127 -6.11 14.37 6.30
N PHE A 128 -7.29 14.39 6.92
CA PHE A 128 -8.44 15.16 6.42
C PHE A 128 -8.49 16.59 6.95
N SER A 129 -7.67 16.95 7.95
CA SER A 129 -7.55 18.34 8.41
C SER A 129 -7.08 19.32 7.32
N GLY A 130 -6.42 18.83 6.27
CA GLY A 130 -5.94 19.63 5.13
C GLY A 130 -6.86 19.68 3.91
N PHE A 131 -7.92 18.86 3.84
CA PHE A 131 -8.79 18.74 2.67
C PHE A 131 -10.19 19.24 3.00
N LYS A 132 -10.38 20.56 3.01
CA LYS A 132 -11.70 21.17 3.14
C LYS A 132 -12.38 21.20 1.77
N LEU A 133 -12.93 20.07 1.34
CA LEU A 133 -13.89 20.04 0.24
C LEU A 133 -15.10 19.16 0.60
N ALA A 134 -16.25 19.83 0.60
CA ALA A 134 -17.62 19.33 0.45
C ALA A 134 -18.05 18.14 1.32
N SER A 135 -18.89 18.48 2.30
CA SER A 135 -19.95 17.68 2.89
C SER A 135 -20.30 16.39 2.15
N ASP A 136 -19.81 15.27 2.68
CA ASP A 136 -20.62 14.05 2.72
C ASP A 136 -20.17 13.18 3.90
N THR A 137 -20.86 13.34 5.03
CA THR A 137 -20.64 12.58 6.28
C THR A 137 -20.97 11.09 6.15
N SER A 138 -21.41 10.66 4.97
CA SER A 138 -21.82 9.29 4.63
C SER A 138 -20.66 8.29 4.62
N PHE A 139 -19.41 8.73 4.43
CA PHE A 139 -18.24 7.85 4.41
C PHE A 139 -17.68 7.51 5.80
N GLN A 140 -18.03 8.25 6.87
CA GLN A 140 -17.46 8.02 8.20
C GLN A 140 -18.20 6.96 9.04
N VAL A 141 -19.44 6.60 8.68
CA VAL A 141 -20.29 5.69 9.47
C VAL A 141 -20.26 4.23 9.01
N ALA A 142 -19.71 3.93 7.84
CA ALA A 142 -19.69 2.57 7.29
C ALA A 142 -18.74 1.60 8.02
N TRP A 143 -17.79 2.09 8.82
CA TRP A 143 -16.77 1.27 9.50
C TRP A 143 -17.08 0.93 10.97
N LEU A 144 -18.25 1.35 11.49
CA LEU A 144 -18.71 1.05 12.85
C LEU A 144 -20.03 0.25 12.91
N SER A 145 -20.50 -0.27 11.78
CA SER A 145 -21.67 -1.15 11.68
C SER A 145 -21.23 -2.53 11.21
#